data_AF-A0A829BNJ3-F1
#
_entry.id   AF-A0A829BNJ3-F1
#
_cell.length_a   1.000
_cell.length_b   1.000
_cell.length_c   1.000
_cell.angle_alpha   90.00
_cell.angle_beta   90.00
_cell.angle_gamma   90.00
#
_symmetry.space_group_name_H-M   'P 1'
#
loop_
_entity.id
_entity.type
_entity.pdbx_description
1 polymer ?
#
loop_
_entity_poly.entity_id
_entity_poly.type
_entity_poly.pdbx_seq_one_letter_code
_entity_poly.pdbx_strand_id
1 'polypeptide(L)'
;MMIQQIMLIISLFLFLIGAILTSYQIFKIVELDARARGLNNPELWGLSTAGRGNIIGLILYFKHREDYPIKNFPPKKQAESSKRKRRAILTLFLAGLGAVGIVLATF
;
A
#
# COMPACT_ATOMS: atom_id res chain seq x y z
N MET A 1 -7.91 32.84 -7.21
CA MET A 1 -7.32 32.76 -5.85
C MET A 1 -8.15 31.92 -4.88
N MET A 2 -9.36 32.31 -4.45
CA MET A 2 -10.13 31.55 -3.44
C MET A 2 -10.54 30.14 -3.91
N ILE A 3 -10.99 29.98 -5.17
CA ILE A 3 -11.39 28.67 -5.73
C ILE A 3 -10.20 27.71 -5.84
N GLN A 4 -9.05 28.19 -6.31
CA GLN A 4 -7.82 27.38 -6.40
C GLN A 4 -7.37 26.86 -5.03
N GLN A 5 -7.44 27.69 -3.99
CA GLN A 5 -7.11 27.28 -2.61
C GLN A 5 -8.05 26.18 -2.09
N ILE A 6 -9.36 26.29 -2.34
CA ILE A 6 -10.34 25.26 -1.97
C ILE A 6 -10.05 23.95 -2.70
N MET A 7 -9.79 24.01 -4.01
CA MET A 7 -9.44 22.84 -4.82
C MET A 7 -8.14 22.17 -4.32
N LEU A 8 -7.15 22.97 -3.93
CA LEU A 8 -5.88 22.48 -3.41
C LEU A 8 -6.08 21.76 -2.07
N ILE A 9 -6.87 22.31 -1.16
CA ILE A 9 -7.16 21.69 0.15
C ILE A 9 -7.88 20.34 -0.03
N ILE A 10 -8.89 20.29 -0.89
CA ILE A 10 -9.65 19.05 -1.16
C ILE A 10 -8.71 18.00 -1.78
N SER A 11 -7.91 18.40 -2.76
CA SER A 11 -6.98 17.50 -3.46
C SER A 11 -5.89 16.97 -2.53
N LEU A 12 -5.38 17.82 -1.62
CA LEU A 12 -4.44 17.42 -0.58
C LEU A 12 -5.04 16.40 0.38
N PHE A 13 -6.28 16.61 0.83
CA PHE A 13 -6.98 15.64 1.67
C PHE A 13 -7.16 14.29 0.95
N LEU A 14 -7.57 14.33 -0.32
CA LEU A 14 -7.75 13.13 -1.14
C LEU A 14 -6.43 12.35 -1.30
N PHE A 15 -5.34 13.08 -1.56
CA PHE A 15 -4.00 12.53 -1.69
C PHE A 15 -3.54 11.87 -0.38
N LEU A 16 -3.64 12.57 0.75
CA LEU A 16 -3.18 12.07 2.05
C LEU A 16 -3.97 10.83 2.49
N ILE A 17 -5.29 10.85 2.37
CA ILE A 17 -6.15 9.70 2.70
C ILE A 17 -5.81 8.52 1.79
N GLY A 18 -5.70 8.75 0.49
CA GLY A 18 -5.32 7.72 -0.48
C GLY A 18 -3.97 7.10 -0.19
N ALA A 19 -2.96 7.92 0.15
CA ALA A 19 -1.61 7.47 0.49
C ALA A 19 -1.61 6.61 1.77
N ILE A 20 -2.22 7.08 2.86
CA ILE A 20 -2.29 6.34 4.13
C ILE A 20 -2.99 4.99 3.95
N LEU A 21 -4.14 4.99 3.27
CA LEU A 21 -4.89 3.75 3.02
C LEU A 21 -4.09 2.78 2.16
N THR A 22 -3.36 3.28 1.16
CA THR A 22 -2.50 2.46 0.30
C THR A 22 -1.36 1.83 1.09
N SER A 23 -0.66 2.59 1.92
CA SER A 23 0.37 2.05 2.84
C SER A 23 -0.22 0.98 3.76
N TYR A 24 -1.41 1.19 4.31
CA TYR A 24 -2.06 0.19 5.15
C TYR A 24 -2.42 -1.10 4.38
N GLN A 25 -2.91 -1.00 3.13
CA GLN A 25 -3.17 -2.21 2.33
C GLN A 25 -1.87 -2.95 2.00
N ILE A 26 -0.79 -2.24 1.65
CA ILE A 26 0.53 -2.84 1.39
C ILE A 26 1.03 -3.59 2.63
N PHE A 27 0.98 -2.94 3.80
CA PHE A 27 1.34 -3.55 5.08
C PHE A 27 0.64 -4.89 5.29
N LYS A 28 -0.70 -4.92 5.16
CA LYS A 28 -1.48 -6.14 5.38
C LYS A 28 -1.23 -7.21 4.32
N ILE A 29 -0.97 -6.83 3.06
CA ILE A 29 -0.65 -7.79 1.99
C ILE A 29 0.68 -8.48 2.29
N VAL A 30 1.70 -7.70 2.67
CA VAL A 30 3.04 -8.22 3.00
C VAL A 30 3.00 -9.05 4.27
N GLU A 31 2.32 -8.60 5.32
CA GLU A 31 2.14 -9.35 6.56
C GLU A 31 1.46 -10.70 6.31
N LEU A 32 0.40 -10.74 5.48
CA LEU A 32 -0.30 -11.97 5.12
C LEU A 32 0.58 -12.92 4.29
N ASP A 33 1.34 -12.39 3.33
CA ASP A 33 2.27 -13.18 2.50
C ASP A 33 3.42 -13.75 3.36
N ALA A 34 4.01 -12.93 4.23
CA ALA A 34 5.06 -13.34 5.17
C ALA A 34 4.57 -14.43 6.14
N ARG A 35 3.37 -14.25 6.72
CA ARG A 35 2.75 -15.22 7.61
C ARG A 35 2.43 -16.54 6.91
N ALA A 36 2.03 -16.51 5.65
CA ALA A 36 1.75 -17.72 4.88
C ALA A 36 3.01 -18.49 4.46
N ARG A 37 4.14 -17.78 4.34
CA ARG A 37 5.47 -18.34 4.06
C ARG A 37 6.21 -18.78 5.33
N GLY A 38 5.68 -18.47 6.52
CA GLY A 38 6.30 -18.82 7.80
C GLY A 38 7.52 -17.96 8.14
N LEU A 39 7.61 -16.73 7.61
CA LEU A 39 8.68 -15.80 7.96
C LEU A 39 8.54 -15.36 9.42
N ASN A 40 9.68 -15.17 10.08
CA ASN A 40 9.73 -14.58 11.42
C ASN A 40 9.27 -13.12 11.39
N ASN A 41 8.50 -12.72 12.41
CA ASN A 41 7.98 -11.36 12.60
C ASN A 41 7.30 -10.75 11.35
N PRO A 42 6.18 -11.31 10.87
CA PRO A 42 5.46 -10.84 9.68
C PRO A 42 5.12 -9.34 9.69
N GLU A 43 4.88 -8.79 10.87
CA GLU A 43 4.56 -7.37 11.08
C GLU A 43 5.74 -6.45 10.76
N LEU A 44 6.98 -6.87 11.05
CA LEU A 44 8.17 -6.08 10.72
C LEU A 44 8.38 -5.98 9.21
N TRP A 45 8.13 -7.07 8.49
CA TRP A 45 8.14 -7.06 7.02
C TRP A 45 7.08 -6.10 6.49
N GLY A 46 5.84 -6.19 6.98
CA GLY A 46 4.78 -5.24 6.65
C GLY A 46 5.20 -3.80 6.92
N LEU A 47 5.76 -3.51 8.09
CA LEU A 47 6.15 -2.17 8.51
C LEU A 47 7.31 -1.62 7.66
N SER A 48 8.27 -2.48 7.29
CA SER A 48 9.40 -2.11 6.43
C SER A 48 8.93 -1.67 5.03
N THR A 49 7.88 -2.33 4.51
CA THR A 49 7.31 -2.07 3.18
C THR A 49 6.36 -0.88 3.12
N ALA A 50 5.60 -0.63 4.19
CA ALA A 50 4.60 0.43 4.26
C ALA A 50 5.07 1.70 4.99
N GLY A 51 6.16 1.60 5.76
CA GLY A 51 6.76 2.68 6.52
C GLY A 51 7.99 3.28 5.82
N ARG A 52 9.02 3.61 6.60
CA ARG A 52 10.19 4.39 6.14
C ARG A 52 11.00 3.72 5.01
N GLY A 53 10.93 2.39 4.91
CA GLY A 53 11.64 1.61 3.89
C GLY A 53 10.96 1.59 2.52
N ASN A 54 9.65 1.88 2.42
CA ASN A 54 8.85 1.89 1.19
C ASN A 54 9.32 0.85 0.14
N ILE A 55 9.87 1.33 -0.99
CA ILE A 55 10.34 0.52 -2.12
C ILE A 55 11.55 -0.35 -1.72
N ILE A 56 12.48 0.17 -0.92
CA ILE A 56 13.66 -0.59 -0.46
C ILE A 56 13.21 -1.74 0.45
N GLY A 57 12.26 -1.49 1.35
CA GLY A 57 11.63 -2.53 2.17
C GLY A 57 10.93 -3.59 1.31
N LEU A 58 10.26 -3.17 0.23
CA LEU A 58 9.63 -4.09 -0.74
C LEU A 58 10.66 -4.96 -1.45
N ILE A 59 11.76 -4.37 -1.92
CA ILE A 59 12.83 -5.08 -2.61
C ILE A 59 13.48 -6.08 -1.65
N LEU A 60 13.79 -5.65 -0.43
CA LEU A 60 14.36 -6.51 0.60
C LEU A 60 13.42 -7.68 0.92
N TYR A 61 12.13 -7.39 1.08
CA TYR A 61 11.11 -8.41 1.31
C TYR A 61 11.03 -9.41 0.14
N PHE A 62 11.04 -8.93 -1.11
CA PHE A 62 11.02 -9.78 -2.29
C PHE A 62 12.24 -10.65 -2.41
N LYS A 63 13.43 -10.13 -2.08
CA LYS A 63 14.65 -10.93 -2.10
C LYS A 63 14.62 -12.01 -1.03
N HIS A 64 14.21 -11.66 0.18
CA HIS A 64 14.22 -12.59 1.31
C HIS A 64 13.16 -13.69 1.18
N ARG A 65 11.98 -13.40 0.63
CA ARG A 65 10.91 -14.40 0.49
C ARG A 65 11.20 -15.48 -0.56
N GLU A 66 12.20 -15.29 -1.43
CA GLU A 66 12.62 -16.31 -2.42
C GLU A 66 13.01 -17.62 -1.73
N ASP A 67 13.62 -17.52 -0.54
CA ASP A 67 14.08 -18.67 0.25
C ASP A 67 12.94 -19.39 1.00
N TYR A 68 11.72 -18.83 1.00
CA TYR A 68 10.56 -19.33 1.74
C TYR A 68 9.38 -19.64 0.79
N PRO A 69 9.41 -20.80 0.11
CA PRO A 69 8.33 -21.21 -0.77
C PRO A 69 7.05 -21.53 0.02
N ILE A 70 5.92 -21.10 -0.54
CA ILE A 70 4.61 -21.41 0.00
C ILE A 70 4.26 -22.87 -0.31
N LYS A 71 4.24 -23.72 0.70
CA LYS A 71 3.89 -25.15 0.53
C LYS A 71 2.39 -25.39 0.37
N ASN A 72 1.56 -24.64 1.10
CA ASN A 72 0.09 -24.71 1.02
C ASN A 72 -0.50 -23.33 1.33
N PHE A 73 -1.04 -22.64 0.31
CA PHE A 73 -1.77 -21.39 0.52
C PHE A 73 -3.26 -21.69 0.70
N PRO A 74 -3.84 -21.54 1.90
CA PRO A 74 -5.25 -21.88 2.10
C PRO A 74 -6.15 -20.94 1.26
N PRO A 75 -7.19 -21.47 0.59
CA PRO A 75 -8.02 -20.72 -0.35
C PRO A 75 -8.69 -19.48 0.30
N LYS A 76 -9.04 -19.57 1.58
CA LYS A 76 -9.57 -18.43 2.35
C LYS A 76 -8.58 -17.24 2.43
N LYS A 77 -7.29 -17.51 2.68
CA LYS A 77 -6.26 -16.46 2.74
C LYS A 77 -5.92 -15.93 1.35
N GLN A 78 -6.05 -16.76 0.31
CA GLN A 78 -5.89 -16.33 -1.09
C GLN A 78 -6.96 -15.33 -1.51
N ALA A 79 -8.21 -15.62 -1.16
CA ALA A 79 -9.33 -14.71 -1.39
C ALA A 79 -9.19 -13.40 -0.60
N GLU A 80 -8.65 -13.44 0.62
CA GLU A 80 -8.37 -12.23 1.39
C GLU A 80 -7.27 -11.38 0.74
N SER A 81 -6.16 -12.00 0.30
CA SER A 81 -5.06 -11.31 -0.38
C SER A 81 -5.53 -10.64 -1.67
N SER A 82 -6.33 -11.33 -2.50
CA SER A 82 -6.84 -10.76 -3.75
C SER A 82 -7.80 -9.59 -3.52
N LYS A 83 -8.67 -9.67 -2.50
CA LYS A 83 -9.54 -8.56 -2.09
C LYS A 83 -8.72 -7.34 -1.64
N ARG A 84 -7.67 -7.56 -0.84
CA ARG A 84 -6.77 -6.47 -0.39
C ARG A 84 -5.98 -5.86 -1.54
N LYS A 85 -5.53 -6.65 -2.52
CA LYS A 85 -4.89 -6.12 -3.73
C LYS A 85 -5.82 -5.19 -4.51
N ARG A 86 -7.09 -5.56 -4.68
CA ARG A 86 -8.09 -4.68 -5.31
C ARG A 86 -8.27 -3.38 -4.52
N ARG A 87 -8.33 -3.45 -3.19
CA ARG A 87 -8.41 -2.26 -2.32
C ARG A 87 -7.17 -1.38 -2.45
N ALA A 88 -5.97 -1.96 -2.47
CA ALA A 88 -4.70 -1.23 -2.64
C ALA A 88 -4.68 -0.46 -3.96
N ILE A 89 -5.15 -1.09 -5.04
CA ILE A 89 -5.26 -0.44 -6.36
C ILE A 89 -6.25 0.72 -6.29
N LEU A 90 -7.43 0.53 -5.71
CA LEU A 90 -8.44 1.59 -5.56
C LEU A 90 -7.92 2.78 -4.74
N THR A 91 -7.26 2.53 -3.61
CA THR A 91 -6.72 3.59 -2.76
C THR A 91 -5.55 4.31 -3.41
N LEU A 92 -4.76 3.60 -4.24
CA LEU A 92 -3.69 4.20 -5.03
C LEU A 92 -4.25 5.11 -6.12
N PHE A 93 -5.32 4.69 -6.82
CA PHE A 93 -6.03 5.53 -7.77
C PHE A 93 -6.58 6.80 -7.10
N LEU A 94 -7.16 6.67 -5.91
CA LEU A 94 -7.64 7.80 -5.12
C LEU A 94 -6.51 8.80 -4.81
N ALA A 95 -5.36 8.29 -4.38
CA ALA A 95 -4.18 9.12 -4.15
C ALA A 95 -3.73 9.82 -5.45
N GLY A 96 -3.69 9.10 -6.57
CA GLY A 96 -3.33 9.63 -7.89
C GLY A 96 -4.23 10.78 -8.34
N LEU A 97 -5.55 10.65 -8.15
CA LEU A 97 -6.50 11.74 -8.44
C LEU A 97 -6.24 12.98 -7.57
N GLY A 98 -5.93 12.77 -6.28
CA GLY A 98 -5.53 13.86 -5.39
C GLY A 98 -4.25 14.55 -5.86
N ALA A 99 -3.24 13.78 -6.27
CA ALA A 99 -2.00 14.33 -6.81
C ALA A 99 -2.22 15.17 -8.08
N VAL A 100 -3.02 14.68 -9.02
CA VAL A 100 -3.38 15.43 -10.24
C VAL A 100 -4.12 16.72 -9.89
N GLY A 101 -5.07 16.65 -8.94
CA GLY A 101 -5.81 17.83 -8.47
C GLY A 101 -4.91 18.89 -7.83
N ILE A 102 -3.88 18.49 -7.07
CA ILE A 102 -2.88 19.41 -6.52
C ILE A 102 -2.16 20.13 -7.65
N VAL A 103 -1.63 19.38 -8.63
CA VAL A 103 -0.88 19.94 -9.77
C VAL A 103 -1.74 20.95 -10.54
N LEU A 104 -2.97 20.59 -10.88
CA LEU A 104 -3.89 21.47 -11.61
C LEU A 104 -4.30 22.72 -10.83
N ALA A 105 -4.42 22.63 -9.50
CA ALA A 105 -4.78 23.78 -8.66
C ALA A 105 -3.62 24.77 -8.45
N THR A 106 -2.38 24.35 -8.73
CA THR A 106 -1.17 25.17 -8.58
C THR A 106 -0.72 25.87 -9.88
N PHE A 107 -1.26 25.50 -11.04
CA PHE A 107 -1.10 26.21 -12.30
C PHE A 107 -2.20 27.28 -12.47
#